data_AF-A0AAD2A594-F1
#
_entry.id   AF-A0AAD2A594-F1
#
_cell.length_a   1.000
_cell.length_b   1.000
_cell.length_c   1.000
_cell.angle_alpha   90.00
_cell.angle_beta   90.00
_cell.angle_gamma   90.00
#
_symmetry.space_group_name_H-M   'P 1'
#
loop_
_entity.id
_entity.type
_entity.pdbx_description
1 polymer ?
#
loop_
_entity_poly.entity_id
_entity_poly.type
_entity_poly.pdbx_seq_one_letter_code
_entity_poly.pdbx_strand_id
1 'polypeptide(L)'
;MIRFGQKSIIFLINNGGYTIEVEIHDGPYNVIKNWNYTALVDAIHNDEGNCWTTKVQYEEELVKAIETATGDKKDCLCFIEVIVHKDDTSKELLEWGSRVSAANSRPPNPQ
;
A
#
# COMPACT_ATOMS: atom_id res chain seq x y z
N MET A 1 -5.16 15.88 5.71
CA MET A 1 -5.22 16.07 4.25
C MET A 1 -6.59 16.55 3.80
N ILE A 2 -7.65 15.73 3.95
CA ILE A 2 -9.03 16.07 3.56
C ILE A 2 -9.51 17.41 4.17
N ARG A 3 -9.42 17.58 5.49
CA ARG A 3 -9.78 18.83 6.20
C ARG A 3 -9.09 20.09 5.66
N PHE A 4 -7.90 19.96 5.11
CA PHE A 4 -7.09 21.09 4.62
C PHE A 4 -7.16 21.25 3.09
N GLY A 5 -8.06 20.53 2.41
CA GLY A 5 -8.23 20.62 0.96
C GLY A 5 -7.00 20.18 0.15
N GLN A 6 -6.15 19.32 0.71
CA GLN A 6 -4.99 18.79 -0.02
C GLN A 6 -5.44 17.86 -1.15
N LYS A 7 -4.84 18.03 -2.33
CA LYS A 7 -5.19 17.34 -3.58
C LYS A 7 -4.23 16.19 -3.92
N SER A 8 -3.79 15.47 -2.89
CA SER A 8 -2.80 14.41 -3.06
C SER A 8 -3.43 13.18 -3.70
N ILE A 9 -2.63 12.46 -4.50
CA ILE A 9 -2.96 11.13 -4.98
C ILE A 9 -2.22 10.11 -4.09
N ILE A 10 -2.97 9.23 -3.44
CA ILE A 10 -2.45 8.20 -2.53
C ILE A 10 -2.67 6.84 -3.21
N PHE A 11 -1.58 6.11 -3.42
CA PHE A 11 -1.64 4.70 -3.79
C PHE A 11 -1.42 3.86 -2.54
N LEU A 12 -2.47 3.20 -2.09
CA LEU A 12 -2.35 2.19 -1.04
C LEU A 12 -2.13 0.83 -1.71
N ILE A 13 -0.94 0.26 -1.53
CA ILE A 13 -0.64 -1.10 -1.97
C ILE A 13 -1.24 -2.08 -0.96
N ASN A 14 -2.36 -2.70 -1.32
CA ASN A 14 -3.00 -3.73 -0.53
C ASN A 14 -2.54 -5.12 -1.00
N ASN A 15 -1.46 -5.60 -0.37
CA ASN A 15 -0.90 -6.94 -0.57
C ASN A 15 -1.27 -7.91 0.57
N GLY A 16 -2.14 -7.48 1.50
CA GLY A 16 -2.70 -8.33 2.56
C GLY A 16 -1.78 -8.63 3.75
N GLY A 17 -0.63 -7.97 3.89
CA GLY A 17 0.31 -8.27 4.99
C GLY A 17 1.58 -7.42 5.00
N TYR A 18 2.56 -7.86 5.79
CA TYR A 18 3.88 -7.25 5.84
C TYR A 18 4.86 -7.97 4.89
N THR A 19 4.70 -7.80 3.57
CA THR A 19 5.56 -8.47 2.56
C THR A 19 7.06 -8.26 2.80
N ILE A 20 7.50 -7.07 3.22
CA ILE A 20 8.92 -6.84 3.55
C ILE A 20 9.44 -7.75 4.65
N GLU A 21 8.64 -7.99 5.69
CA GLU A 21 9.01 -8.86 6.80
C GLU A 21 8.90 -10.34 6.40
N VAL A 22 7.97 -10.71 5.51
CA VAL A 22 7.92 -12.06 4.93
C VAL A 22 9.25 -12.41 4.23
N GLU A 23 9.81 -11.45 3.47
CA GLU A 23 11.09 -11.65 2.76
C GLU A 23 12.34 -11.58 3.67
N ILE A 24 12.22 -11.09 4.90
CA ILE A 24 13.30 -11.09 5.90
C ILE A 24 13.17 -12.32 6.83
N HIS A 25 12.00 -12.51 7.42
CA HIS A 25 11.69 -13.56 8.37
C HIS A 25 10.17 -13.80 8.47
N ASP A 26 9.69 -14.80 7.72
CA ASP A 26 8.26 -15.12 7.67
C ASP A 26 7.73 -15.70 8.99
N GLY A 27 6.46 -15.39 9.28
CA GLY A 27 5.77 -15.86 10.48
C GLY A 27 4.33 -15.32 10.60
N PRO A 28 3.52 -15.88 11.52
CA PRO A 28 2.10 -15.54 11.65
C PRO A 28 1.84 -14.08 12.04
N TYR A 29 2.84 -13.40 12.61
CA TYR A 29 2.77 -11.98 12.95
C TYR A 29 2.79 -11.05 11.73
N ASN A 30 3.08 -11.56 10.52
CA ASN A 30 3.03 -10.80 9.27
C ASN A 30 1.62 -10.71 8.67
N VAL A 31 0.67 -11.50 9.20
CA VAL A 31 -0.71 -11.53 8.72
C VAL A 31 -1.53 -10.46 9.45
N ILE A 32 -2.07 -9.52 8.69
CA ILE A 32 -2.89 -8.43 9.22
C ILE A 32 -4.36 -8.63 8.84
N LYS A 33 -5.27 -8.09 9.66
CA LYS A 33 -6.68 -8.05 9.29
C LYS A 33 -6.86 -7.06 8.14
N ASN A 34 -7.23 -7.56 6.96
CA ASN A 34 -7.56 -6.69 5.83
C ASN A 34 -8.79 -5.81 6.14
N TRP A 35 -8.70 -4.53 5.80
CA TRP A 35 -9.78 -3.54 5.96
C TRP A 35 -10.42 -3.24 4.62
N ASN A 36 -11.58 -2.59 4.66
CA ASN A 36 -12.09 -1.86 3.50
C ASN A 36 -11.52 -0.43 3.56
N TYR A 37 -10.37 -0.21 2.92
CA TYR A 37 -9.62 1.03 3.03
C TYR A 37 -10.33 2.20 2.35
N THR A 38 -10.97 1.97 1.20
CA THR A 38 -11.79 3.01 0.55
C THR A 38 -12.95 3.43 1.46
N ALA A 39 -13.66 2.49 2.07
CA ALA A 39 -14.75 2.80 3.00
C ALA A 39 -14.28 3.54 4.26
N LEU A 40 -13.07 3.29 4.74
CA LEU A 40 -12.48 4.09 5.82
C LEU A 40 -12.29 5.55 5.39
N VAL A 41 -11.78 5.77 4.18
CA VAL A 41 -11.57 7.11 3.65
C VAL A 41 -12.91 7.82 3.40
N ASP A 42 -13.91 7.12 2.90
CA ASP A 42 -15.28 7.63 2.76
C ASP A 42 -15.88 8.05 4.11
N ALA A 43 -15.67 7.24 5.15
CA ALA A 43 -16.11 7.58 6.51
C ALA A 43 -15.40 8.82 7.08
N ILE A 44 -14.12 9.03 6.75
CA ILE A 44 -13.38 10.25 7.15
C ILE A 44 -13.83 11.47 6.33
N HIS A 45 -14.17 11.27 5.05
CA HIS A 45 -14.70 12.30 4.17
C HIS A 45 -16.02 12.87 4.71
N ASN A 46 -16.89 12.03 5.27
CA ASN A 46 -18.11 12.39 5.99
C ASN A 46 -18.99 13.40 5.21
N ASP A 47 -19.11 13.25 3.89
CA ASP A 47 -19.86 14.12 2.96
C ASP A 47 -19.46 15.61 2.96
N GLU A 48 -18.44 16.00 3.73
CA GLU A 48 -17.97 17.40 3.87
C GLU A 48 -16.59 17.61 3.23
N GLY A 49 -15.81 16.55 3.06
CA GLY A 49 -14.51 16.60 2.39
C GLY A 49 -14.59 16.68 0.86
N ASN A 50 -13.47 16.95 0.19
CA ASN A 50 -13.36 16.74 -1.25
C ASN A 50 -12.42 15.56 -1.50
N CYS A 51 -13.00 14.37 -1.68
CA CYS A 51 -12.25 13.12 -1.81
C CYS A 51 -12.87 12.24 -2.89
N TRP A 52 -12.02 11.48 -3.57
CA TRP A 52 -12.42 10.41 -4.48
C TRP A 52 -11.63 9.15 -4.14
N THR A 53 -12.33 8.04 -3.95
CA THR A 53 -11.71 6.74 -3.68
C THR A 53 -12.00 5.78 -4.83
N THR A 54 -11.05 4.90 -5.14
CA THR A 54 -11.30 3.76 -6.02
C THR A 54 -10.46 2.55 -5.59
N LYS A 55 -10.90 1.37 -6.02
CA LYS A 55 -10.21 0.09 -5.85
C LYS A 55 -9.88 -0.46 -7.23
N VAL A 56 -8.64 -0.90 -7.41
CA VAL A 56 -8.14 -1.43 -8.68
C VAL A 56 -7.43 -2.77 -8.46
N GLN A 57 -7.63 -3.69 -9.38
CA GLN A 57 -7.04 -5.04 -9.40
C GLN A 57 -6.22 -5.29 -10.67
N TYR A 58 -6.52 -4.56 -11.76
CA TYR A 58 -5.89 -4.75 -13.05
C TYR A 58 -5.20 -3.48 -13.55
N GLU A 59 -4.21 -3.65 -14.43
CA GLU A 59 -3.44 -2.55 -15.02
C GLU A 59 -4.36 -1.51 -15.69
N GLU A 60 -5.32 -1.95 -16.49
CA GLU A 60 -6.25 -1.04 -17.19
C GLU A 60 -7.07 -0.17 -16.22
N GLU A 61 -7.42 -0.72 -15.06
CA GLU A 61 -8.16 0.01 -14.01
C GLU A 61 -7.25 1.04 -13.34
N LEU A 62 -5.99 0.68 -13.08
CA LEU A 62 -4.99 1.59 -12.53
C LEU A 62 -4.70 2.75 -13.49
N VAL A 63 -4.56 2.48 -14.79
CA VAL A 63 -4.39 3.52 -15.81
C VAL A 63 -5.58 4.49 -15.79
N LYS A 64 -6.81 3.97 -15.85
CA LYS A 64 -8.04 4.78 -15.78
C LYS A 64 -8.13 5.56 -14.46
N ALA A 65 -7.70 4.97 -13.35
CA ALA A 65 -7.71 5.63 -12.05
C ALA A 65 -6.73 6.81 -11.99
N ILE A 66 -5.54 6.66 -12.59
CA ILE A 66 -4.55 7.74 -12.71
C ILE A 66 -5.06 8.85 -13.63
N GLU A 67 -5.64 8.50 -14.79
CA GLU A 67 -6.29 9.47 -15.69
C GLU A 67 -7.39 10.25 -14.97
N THR A 68 -8.26 9.57 -14.24
CA THR A 68 -9.33 10.20 -13.45
C THR A 68 -8.75 11.12 -12.36
N ALA A 69 -7.75 10.66 -11.62
CA ALA A 69 -7.11 11.40 -10.53
C ALA A 69 -6.37 12.66 -11.03
N THR A 70 -5.81 12.61 -12.24
CA THR A 70 -5.07 13.73 -12.84
C THR A 70 -5.95 14.63 -13.73
N GLY A 71 -7.14 14.14 -14.11
CA GLY A 71 -8.16 14.85 -14.88
C GLY A 71 -9.32 15.31 -14.01
N ASP A 72 -10.46 14.61 -14.12
CA ASP A 72 -11.75 14.99 -13.51
C ASP A 72 -11.71 15.17 -11.98
N LYS A 73 -10.78 14.49 -11.31
CA LYS A 73 -10.63 14.51 -9.84
C LYS A 73 -9.36 15.24 -9.36
N LYS A 74 -8.68 15.98 -10.25
CA LYS A 74 -7.44 16.73 -9.92
C LYS A 74 -7.57 17.74 -8.78
N ASP A 75 -8.80 18.19 -8.51
CA ASP A 75 -9.09 19.20 -7.50
C ASP A 75 -9.48 18.62 -6.13
N CYS A 76 -9.41 17.30 -5.96
CA CYS A 76 -9.71 16.60 -4.70
C CYS A 76 -8.58 15.66 -4.28
N LEU A 77 -8.65 15.16 -3.04
CA LEU A 77 -7.79 14.06 -2.62
C LEU A 77 -8.22 12.78 -3.35
N CYS A 78 -7.28 12.08 -3.98
CA CYS A 78 -7.53 10.83 -4.67
C CYS A 78 -6.90 9.68 -3.88
N PHE A 79 -7.69 8.67 -3.52
CA PHE A 79 -7.23 7.48 -2.81
C PHE A 79 -7.48 6.23 -3.66
N ILE A 80 -6.40 5.57 -4.07
CA ILE A 80 -6.42 4.43 -4.97
C ILE A 80 -5.91 3.22 -4.19
N GLU A 81 -6.80 2.29 -3.84
CA GLU A 81 -6.44 1.00 -3.27
C GLU A 81 -6.04 0.05 -4.40
N VAL A 82 -4.74 -0.24 -4.52
CA VAL A 82 -4.16 -1.14 -5.51
C VAL A 82 -4.02 -2.52 -4.90
N ILE A 83 -4.79 -3.49 -5.37
CA ILE A 83 -4.73 -4.87 -4.88
C ILE A 83 -3.65 -5.61 -5.68
N VAL A 84 -2.69 -6.18 -4.95
CA VAL A 84 -1.63 -7.02 -5.54
C VAL A 84 -1.51 -8.32 -4.77
N HIS A 85 -0.86 -9.31 -5.36
CA HIS A 85 -0.57 -10.56 -4.67
C HIS A 85 0.48 -10.32 -3.57
N LYS A 86 0.41 -11.08 -2.46
CA LYS A 86 1.33 -10.94 -1.33
C LYS A 86 2.81 -11.12 -1.70
N ASP A 87 3.07 -11.98 -2.68
CA ASP A 87 4.41 -12.35 -3.17
C ASP A 87 4.82 -11.53 -4.41
N ASP A 88 3.96 -10.60 -4.87
CA ASP A 88 4.28 -9.70 -5.99
C ASP A 88 5.10 -8.51 -5.47
N THR A 89 6.42 -8.69 -5.49
CA THR A 89 7.37 -7.71 -4.98
C THR A 89 8.60 -7.60 -5.89
N SER A 90 9.42 -6.59 -5.65
CA SER A 90 10.60 -6.32 -6.47
C SER A 90 11.70 -7.36 -6.22
N LYS A 91 12.51 -7.64 -7.25
CA LYS A 91 13.66 -8.56 -7.14
C LYS A 91 14.70 -8.03 -6.15
N GLU A 92 14.80 -6.71 -6.07
CA GLU A 92 15.66 -5.99 -5.15
C GLU A 92 15.29 -6.27 -3.70
N LEU A 93 13.98 -6.36 -3.39
CA LEU A 93 13.53 -6.73 -2.04
C LEU A 93 13.94 -8.14 -1.68
N LEU A 94 13.79 -9.11 -2.60
CA LEU A 94 14.16 -10.51 -2.36
C LEU A 94 15.67 -10.64 -2.04
N GLU A 95 16.51 -9.98 -2.85
CA GLU A 95 17.96 -10.00 -2.64
C GLU A 95 18.35 -9.31 -1.33
N TRP A 96 17.81 -8.12 -1.08
CA TRP A 96 18.11 -7.35 0.12
C TRP A 96 17.59 -8.04 1.39
N GLY A 97 16.38 -8.60 1.38
CA GLY A 97 15.74 -9.27 2.51
C GLY A 97 16.57 -10.46 3.01
N SER A 98 17.06 -11.28 2.09
CA SER A 98 17.94 -12.41 2.43
C SER A 98 19.23 -11.99 3.14
N ARG A 99 19.85 -10.88 2.69
CA ARG A 99 21.08 -10.34 3.29
C ARG A 99 20.83 -9.77 4.67
N VAL A 100 19.73 -9.05 4.84
CA VAL A 100 19.31 -8.50 6.14
C VAL A 100 19.02 -9.62 7.14
N SER A 101 18.30 -10.66 6.70
CA SER A 101 18.01 -11.83 7.53
C SER A 101 19.29 -12.51 8.04
N ALA A 102 20.25 -12.77 7.15
CA ALA A 102 21.53 -13.37 7.51
C ALA A 102 22.36 -12.48 8.47
N ALA A 103 22.36 -11.16 8.25
CA ALA A 103 23.08 -10.22 9.10
C ALA A 103 22.49 -10.13 10.53
N ASN A 104 21.15 -10.18 10.63
CA ASN A 104 20.42 -10.08 11.89
C ASN A 104 20.49 -11.37 12.71
N SER A 105 20.54 -12.53 12.05
CA SER A 105 20.54 -13.86 12.69
C SER A 105 21.94 -14.43 12.95
N ARG A 106 23.01 -13.67 12.65
CA ARG A 106 24.38 -14.15 12.85
C ARG A 106 24.64 -14.54 14.32
N PRO A 107 25.37 -15.64 14.59
CA PRO A 107 25.68 -16.04 15.94
C PRO A 107 26.54 -14.98 16.65
N PRO A 108 26.48 -14.90 18.00
CA PRO A 108 27.39 -14.07 18.77
C PRO A 108 28.84 -14.36 18.42
N ASN A 109 29.68 -13.32 18.37
CA ASN A 109 31.11 -13.49 18.15
C ASN A 109 31.73 -14.12 19.42
N PRO A 110 32.36 -15.31 19.34
CA PRO A 110 32.92 -15.99 20.51
C PRO A 110 34.25 -15.41 21.01
N GLN A 111 34.72 -14.30 20.43
CA GLN A 111 35.95 -13.60 20.83
C GLN A 111 35.74 -12.67 22.03
#